data_AF-A0A4U9TPG6-F1
#
_entry.id   AF-A0A4U9TPG6-F1
#
_cell.length_a   1.000
_cell.length_b   1.000
_cell.length_c   1.000
_cell.angle_alpha   90.00
_cell.angle_beta   90.00
_cell.angle_gamma   90.00
#
_symmetry.space_group_name_H-M   'P 1'
#
loop_
_entity.id
_entity.type
_entity.pdbx_description
1 polymer ?
#
loop_
_entity_poly.entity_id
_entity_poly.type
_entity_poly.pdbx_seq_one_letter_code
_entity_poly.pdbx_strand_id
1 'polypeptide(L)'
;MNWGFRQGFEVEVLSYGHLPLAYSARCFTARSENRGKDECETCCIKYPQGRIVNSQENQQVFVLNGIQTMSGYCYNLGNELTSMQGLVDIVRLSPQGVETLAMLDGFRANEQGKQPLTLTDHAECNGYWRRVAGLELVQ
;
A
#
# COMPACT_ATOMS: atom_id res chain seq x y z
N MET A 1 17.38 13.90 15.05
CA MET A 1 17.82 14.77 13.94
C MET A 1 16.85 15.93 13.85
N ASN A 2 17.23 17.14 14.29
CA ASN A 2 16.40 18.33 14.16
C ASN A 2 17.22 19.41 13.43
N TRP A 3 17.29 19.30 12.10
CA TRP A 3 18.16 20.12 11.25
C TRP A 3 17.62 21.54 11.00
N GLY A 4 16.78 22.07 11.89
CA GLY A 4 16.17 23.40 11.77
C GLY A 4 15.09 23.54 10.68
N PHE A 5 15.06 22.64 9.69
CA PHE A 5 14.08 22.67 8.60
C PHE A 5 12.89 21.72 8.78
N ARG A 6 12.85 20.90 9.84
CA ARG A 6 11.77 19.91 10.04
C ARG A 6 10.38 20.56 10.06
N GLN A 7 10.28 21.79 10.57
CA GLN A 7 9.04 22.57 10.62
C GLN A 7 8.73 23.30 9.30
N GLY A 8 9.56 23.15 8.27
CA GLY A 8 9.39 23.79 6.97
C GLY A 8 8.54 22.99 5.98
N PHE A 9 8.16 21.75 6.31
CA PHE A 9 7.31 20.89 5.47
C PHE A 9 6.59 19.82 6.31
N GLU A 10 5.51 19.29 5.74
CA GLU A 10 4.80 18.13 6.25
C GLU A 10 5.38 16.83 5.66
N VAL A 11 5.38 15.78 6.46
CA VAL A 11 5.78 14.42 6.07
C VAL A 11 4.54 13.53 6.00
N GLU A 12 4.21 13.07 4.79
CA GLU A 12 3.18 12.06 4.57
C GLU A 12 3.79 10.67 4.41
N VAL A 13 3.14 9.65 5.00
CA VAL A 13 3.42 8.24 4.76
C VAL A 13 2.17 7.54 4.24
N LEU A 14 2.28 6.77 3.14
CA LEU A 14 1.23 5.80 2.77
C LEU A 14 1.23 4.69 3.81
N SER A 15 0.20 4.68 4.66
CA SER A 15 0.09 3.78 5.80
C SER A 15 -0.95 2.68 5.61
N TYR A 16 -1.80 2.79 4.58
CA TYR A 16 -2.76 1.74 4.20
C TYR A 16 -2.93 1.64 2.69
N GLY A 17 -3.02 0.42 2.16
CA GLY A 17 -3.29 0.11 0.75
C GLY A 17 -2.09 -0.52 0.03
N HIS A 18 -2.21 -0.76 -1.28
CA HIS A 18 -1.10 -1.33 -2.05
C HIS A 18 -0.04 -0.25 -2.33
N LEU A 19 1.22 -0.52 -1.97
CA LEU A 19 2.33 0.41 -2.18
C LEU A 19 2.72 0.46 -3.67
N PRO A 20 2.80 1.63 -4.31
CA PRO A 20 3.33 1.73 -5.67
C PRO A 20 4.85 1.52 -5.66
N LEU A 21 5.31 0.38 -6.21
CA LEU A 21 6.70 -0.03 -6.21
C LEU A 21 7.43 0.35 -7.50
N ALA A 22 6.70 0.40 -8.62
CA ALA A 22 7.25 0.81 -9.91
C ALA A 22 6.18 1.44 -10.82
N TYR A 23 6.64 2.27 -11.75
CA TYR A 23 5.84 2.91 -12.79
C TYR A 23 6.42 2.59 -14.17
N SER A 24 5.56 2.57 -15.18
CA SER A 24 5.94 2.37 -16.58
C SER A 24 5.26 3.38 -17.50
N ALA A 25 5.91 3.69 -18.63
CA ALA A 25 5.29 4.45 -19.71
C ALA A 25 4.23 3.66 -20.49
N ARG A 26 4.13 2.33 -20.25
CA ARG A 26 3.15 1.43 -20.85
C ARG A 26 2.32 0.78 -19.75
N CYS A 27 1.03 0.61 -20.02
CA CYS A 27 0.09 -0.02 -19.09
C CYS A 27 0.42 -1.51 -18.91
N PHE A 28 0.82 -1.90 -17.70
CA PHE A 28 1.07 -3.29 -17.34
C PHE A 28 -0.22 -4.12 -17.37
N THR A 29 -1.36 -3.54 -17.00
CA THR A 29 -2.65 -4.24 -17.10
C THR A 29 -2.99 -4.57 -18.56
N ALA A 30 -2.82 -3.63 -19.49
CA ALA A 30 -3.02 -3.89 -20.92
C ALA A 30 -2.04 -4.96 -21.44
N ARG A 31 -0.76 -4.86 -21.07
CA ARG A 31 0.25 -5.87 -21.41
C ARG A 31 -0.12 -7.26 -20.90
N SER A 32 -0.69 -7.36 -19.70
CA SER A 32 -1.15 -8.63 -19.10
C SER A 32 -2.37 -9.24 -19.81
N GLU A 33 -3.09 -8.44 -20.60
CA GLU A 33 -4.14 -8.88 -21.55
C GLU A 33 -3.59 -9.10 -22.97
N ASN A 34 -2.26 -9.10 -23.16
CA ASN A 34 -1.59 -9.17 -24.46
C ASN A 34 -1.94 -8.02 -25.42
N ARG A 35 -2.35 -6.86 -24.89
CA ARG A 35 -2.65 -5.66 -25.67
C ARG A 35 -1.42 -4.78 -25.86
N GLY A 36 -1.29 -4.17 -27.02
CA GLY A 36 -0.28 -3.14 -27.29
C GLY A 36 -0.54 -1.84 -26.51
N LYS A 37 0.41 -0.89 -26.59
CA LYS A 37 0.26 0.43 -25.96
C LYS A 37 -0.98 1.16 -26.51
N ASP A 38 -1.18 1.10 -27.81
CA ASP A 38 -2.23 1.84 -28.53
C ASP A 38 -3.61 1.19 -28.37
N GLU A 39 -3.66 -0.02 -27.78
CA GLU A 39 -4.88 -0.82 -27.55
C GLU A 39 -5.22 -0.91 -26.05
N CYS A 40 -4.67 0.00 -25.23
CA CYS A 40 -4.90 0.01 -23.78
C CYS A 40 -6.39 0.09 -23.43
N GLU A 41 -7.14 0.97 -24.12
CA GLU A 41 -8.59 1.15 -23.97
C GLU A 41 -9.06 1.30 -22.51
N THR A 42 -8.20 1.81 -21.62
CA THR A 42 -8.46 1.89 -20.18
C THR A 42 -8.90 0.55 -19.55
N CYS A 43 -8.40 -0.57 -20.06
CA CYS A 43 -8.85 -1.92 -19.64
C CYS A 43 -8.68 -2.20 -18.15
N CYS A 44 -7.81 -1.44 -17.46
CA CYS A 44 -7.65 -1.50 -16.01
C CYS A 44 -8.94 -1.22 -15.24
N ILE A 45 -9.94 -0.54 -15.82
CA ILE A 45 -11.25 -0.34 -15.19
C ILE A 45 -11.99 -1.65 -14.87
N LYS A 46 -11.67 -2.74 -15.59
CA LYS A 46 -12.20 -4.09 -15.31
C LYS A 46 -11.65 -4.69 -14.01
N TYR A 47 -10.57 -4.11 -13.49
CA TYR A 47 -9.85 -4.56 -12.30
C TYR A 47 -9.79 -3.41 -11.29
N PRO A 48 -10.91 -3.09 -10.60
CA PRO A 48 -10.96 -1.96 -9.66
C PRO A 48 -9.94 -2.08 -8.53
N GLN A 49 -9.60 -3.31 -8.12
CA GLN A 49 -8.58 -3.62 -7.12
C GLN A 49 -7.20 -3.90 -7.73
N GLY A 50 -7.04 -3.65 -9.02
CA GLY A 50 -5.90 -4.11 -9.80
C GLY A 50 -5.93 -5.62 -10.08
N ARG A 51 -4.95 -6.06 -10.86
CA ARG A 51 -4.80 -7.46 -11.29
C ARG A 51 -3.68 -8.12 -10.50
N ILE A 52 -4.02 -9.20 -9.81
CA ILE A 52 -3.07 -10.01 -9.04
C ILE A 52 -2.03 -10.65 -9.98
N VAL A 53 -0.77 -10.66 -9.54
CA VAL A 53 0.35 -11.33 -10.19
C VAL A 53 0.97 -12.30 -9.19
N ASN A 54 1.03 -13.56 -9.59
CA ASN A 54 1.64 -14.63 -8.81
C ASN A 54 3.04 -14.97 -9.34
N SER A 55 3.90 -15.47 -8.45
CA SER A 55 5.15 -16.13 -8.81
C SER A 55 4.89 -17.50 -9.47
N GLN A 56 5.96 -18.17 -9.90
CA GLN A 56 5.86 -19.52 -10.45
C GLN A 56 5.45 -20.55 -9.39
N GLU A 57 5.72 -20.28 -8.12
CA GLU A 57 5.31 -21.02 -6.94
C GLU A 57 3.89 -20.66 -6.47
N ASN A 58 3.13 -19.90 -7.27
CA ASN A 58 1.77 -19.46 -7.00
C ASN A 58 1.61 -18.56 -5.75
N GLN A 59 2.66 -17.83 -5.37
CA GLN A 59 2.59 -16.80 -4.33
C GLN A 59 2.23 -15.45 -4.95
N GLN A 60 1.25 -14.74 -4.38
CA GLN A 60 0.95 -13.37 -4.79
C GLN A 60 2.11 -12.44 -4.43
N VAL A 61 2.70 -11.81 -5.45
CA VAL A 61 3.88 -10.94 -5.30
C VAL A 61 3.56 -9.49 -5.61
N PHE A 62 2.67 -9.23 -6.57
CA PHE A 62 2.33 -7.88 -7.00
C PHE A 62 0.86 -7.74 -7.38
N VAL A 63 0.41 -6.48 -7.45
CA VAL A 63 -0.85 -6.08 -8.07
C VAL A 63 -0.56 -5.07 -9.18
N LEU A 64 -1.11 -5.27 -10.38
CA LEU A 64 -1.00 -4.35 -11.50
C LEU A 64 -2.22 -3.43 -11.56
N ASN A 65 -1.99 -2.12 -11.51
CA ASN A 65 -3.05 -1.12 -11.66
C ASN A 65 -2.67 -0.10 -12.73
N GLY A 66 -3.06 -0.38 -13.98
CA GLY A 66 -2.72 0.45 -15.12
C GLY A 66 -1.21 0.44 -15.36
N ILE A 67 -0.57 1.58 -15.12
CA ILE A 67 0.89 1.77 -15.28
C ILE A 67 1.71 1.41 -14.03
N GLN A 68 1.04 1.11 -12.91
CA GLN A 68 1.67 0.83 -11.63
C GLN A 68 1.84 -0.67 -11.42
N THR A 69 3.02 -1.05 -10.94
CA THR A 69 3.24 -2.31 -10.23
C THR A 69 3.25 -1.99 -8.74
N MET A 70 2.33 -2.59 -7.99
CA MET A 70 2.15 -2.33 -6.57
C MET A 70 2.48 -3.58 -5.74
N SER A 71 2.64 -3.41 -4.41
CA SER A 71 2.82 -4.52 -3.49
C SER A 71 1.73 -5.57 -3.63
N GLY A 72 2.08 -6.85 -3.48
CA GLY A 72 1.13 -7.97 -3.51
C GLY A 72 0.09 -7.86 -2.40
N TYR A 73 0.53 -7.65 -1.15
CA TYR A 73 -0.35 -7.51 0.00
C TYR A 73 -0.65 -6.04 0.33
N CYS A 74 -1.73 -5.81 1.08
CA CYS A 74 -2.09 -4.49 1.57
C CYS A 74 -1.07 -4.04 2.61
N TYR A 75 -0.37 -2.96 2.36
CA TYR A 75 0.52 -2.40 3.37
C TYR A 75 -0.33 -1.78 4.47
N ASN A 76 -0.18 -2.21 5.73
CA ASN A 76 -0.96 -1.69 6.85
C ASN A 76 -0.05 -1.34 8.04
N LEU A 77 0.01 -0.04 8.35
CA LEU A 77 0.81 0.52 9.45
C LEU A 77 -0.05 1.00 10.63
N GLY A 78 -1.31 0.57 10.74
CA GLY A 78 -2.19 1.01 11.81
C GLY A 78 -1.68 0.67 13.22
N ASN A 79 -0.82 -0.35 13.36
CA ASN A 79 -0.15 -0.71 14.61
C ASN A 79 1.19 0.01 14.83
N GLU A 80 1.64 0.81 13.87
CA GLU A 80 2.91 1.54 13.91
C GLU A 80 2.75 3.03 14.23
N LEU A 81 1.52 3.52 14.42
CA LEU A 81 1.21 4.95 14.57
C LEU A 81 2.01 5.62 15.71
N THR A 82 2.23 4.90 16.81
CA THR A 82 3.04 5.42 17.93
C THR A 82 4.50 5.64 17.55
N SER A 83 5.06 4.80 16.67
CA SER A 83 6.43 4.94 16.17
C SER A 83 6.62 6.14 15.23
N MET A 84 5.52 6.67 14.70
CA MET A 84 5.51 7.80 13.76
C MET A 84 5.49 9.16 14.45
N GLN A 85 5.22 9.22 15.76
CA GLN A 85 5.07 10.47 16.51
C GLN A 85 6.33 11.35 16.41
N GLY A 86 6.14 12.60 15.99
CA GLY A 86 7.22 13.58 15.80
C GLY A 86 8.04 13.37 14.51
N LEU A 87 7.73 12.35 13.71
CA LEU A 87 8.38 12.07 12.44
C LEU A 87 7.44 12.29 11.26
N VAL A 88 6.21 11.76 11.34
CA VAL A 88 5.17 11.80 10.31
C VAL A 88 4.06 12.75 10.75
N ASP A 89 3.59 13.58 9.83
CA ASP A 89 2.49 14.53 10.06
C ASP A 89 1.17 13.98 9.53
N ILE A 90 1.21 13.19 8.44
CA ILE A 90 0.03 12.66 7.76
C ILE A 90 0.22 11.16 7.48
N VAL A 91 -0.75 10.35 7.90
CA VAL A 91 -0.89 8.97 7.45
C VAL A 91 -1.94 8.90 6.35
N ARG A 92 -1.54 8.52 5.14
CA ARG A 92 -2.42 8.39 3.99
C ARG A 92 -2.93 6.95 3.88
N LEU A 93 -4.25 6.83 3.78
CA LEU A 93 -4.90 5.57 3.44
C LEU A 93 -5.30 5.64 1.96
N SER A 94 -4.86 4.68 1.16
CA SER A 94 -5.34 4.49 -0.21
C SER A 94 -6.56 3.57 -0.17
N PRO A 95 -7.76 4.05 -0.55
CA PRO A 95 -8.96 3.23 -0.52
C PRO A 95 -8.82 1.96 -1.36
N GLN A 96 -9.18 0.83 -0.77
CA GLN A 96 -9.43 -0.42 -1.48
C GLN A 96 -10.92 -0.61 -1.72
N GLY A 97 -11.78 0.02 -0.92
CA GLY A 97 -13.21 -0.08 -1.09
C GLY A 97 -13.93 0.67 0.01
N VAL A 98 -15.23 0.46 0.12
CA VAL A 98 -16.05 1.12 1.15
C VAL A 98 -15.62 0.70 2.55
N GLU A 99 -15.10 -0.52 2.71
CA GLU A 99 -14.53 -1.06 3.94
C GLU A 99 -13.33 -0.24 4.47
N THR A 100 -12.65 0.51 3.59
CA THR A 100 -11.56 1.41 4.04
C THR A 100 -12.07 2.51 4.98
N LEU A 101 -13.36 2.85 4.95
CA LEU A 101 -13.95 3.80 5.91
C LEU A 101 -13.92 3.24 7.34
N ALA A 102 -14.23 1.96 7.53
CA ALA A 102 -14.10 1.32 8.84
C ALA A 102 -12.63 1.20 9.27
N MET A 103 -11.73 0.98 8.31
CA MET A 103 -10.29 0.99 8.58
C MET A 103 -9.80 2.36 9.06
N LEU A 104 -10.32 3.46 8.50
CA LEU A 104 -10.01 4.82 8.97
C LEU A 104 -10.39 5.02 10.43
N ASP A 105 -11.57 4.55 10.84
CA ASP A 105 -12.00 4.60 12.24
C ASP A 105 -11.08 3.78 13.14
N GLY A 106 -10.64 2.61 12.69
CA GLY A 106 -9.64 1.80 13.39
C GLY A 106 -8.30 2.50 13.56
N PHE A 107 -7.78 3.14 12.51
CA PHE A 107 -6.55 3.94 12.58
C PHE A 107 -6.67 5.07 13.61
N ARG A 108 -7.80 5.80 13.60
CA ARG A 108 -8.07 6.86 14.58
C ARG A 108 -8.14 6.32 16.01
N ALA A 109 -8.84 5.21 16.22
CA ALA A 109 -8.96 4.58 17.53
C ALA A 109 -7.60 4.11 18.08
N ASN A 110 -6.66 3.74 17.20
CA ASN A 110 -5.34 3.25 17.56
C ASN A 110 -4.22 4.31 17.51
N GLU A 111 -4.50 5.61 17.37
CA GLU A 111 -3.46 6.66 17.31
C GLU A 111 -2.46 6.61 18.48
N GLN A 112 -2.94 6.18 19.65
CA GLN A 112 -2.14 6.04 20.88
C GLN A 112 -1.63 4.61 21.12
N GLY A 113 -1.85 3.68 20.19
CA GLY A 113 -1.45 2.27 20.32
C GLY A 113 -2.28 1.47 21.34
N LYS A 114 -3.47 1.95 21.72
CA LYS A 114 -4.32 1.34 22.75
C LYS A 114 -5.39 0.40 22.21
N GLN A 115 -5.62 0.40 20.90
CA GLN A 115 -6.64 -0.40 20.23
C GLN A 115 -6.03 -1.04 18.97
N PRO A 116 -5.05 -1.95 19.14
CA PRO A 116 -4.32 -2.52 18.01
C PRO A 116 -5.27 -3.21 17.02
N LEU A 117 -5.01 -3.00 15.74
CA LEU A 117 -5.72 -3.64 14.65
C LEU A 117 -5.31 -5.10 14.56
N THR A 118 -6.27 -5.98 14.29
CA THR A 118 -5.99 -7.37 13.91
C THR A 118 -5.54 -7.39 12.45
N LEU A 119 -4.28 -7.77 12.22
CA LEU A 119 -3.70 -7.87 10.89
C LEU A 119 -3.65 -9.33 10.44
N THR A 120 -3.96 -9.57 9.17
CA THR A 120 -4.02 -10.91 8.58
C THR A 120 -2.77 -11.20 7.76
N ASP A 121 -2.03 -12.24 8.15
CA ASP A 121 -0.86 -12.69 7.41
C ASP A 121 -1.23 -13.11 5.98
N HIS A 122 -0.33 -12.86 5.03
CA HIS A 122 -0.55 -13.04 3.58
C HIS A 122 -1.75 -12.29 2.97
N ALA A 123 -2.35 -11.34 3.69
CA ALA A 123 -3.30 -10.36 3.15
C ALA A 123 -2.80 -8.93 3.38
N GLU A 124 -2.12 -8.72 4.50
CA GLU A 124 -1.54 -7.46 4.92
C GLU A 124 -0.04 -7.60 5.18
N CYS A 125 0.71 -6.51 5.08
CA CYS A 125 2.14 -6.49 5.35
C CYS A 125 2.60 -5.17 5.97
N ASN A 126 3.73 -5.20 6.70
CA ASN A 126 4.38 -4.01 7.26
C ASN A 126 5.92 -4.08 7.14
N GLY A 127 6.44 -5.06 6.38
CA GLY A 127 7.86 -5.38 6.35
C GLY A 127 8.77 -4.21 5.94
N TYR A 128 8.34 -3.35 5.00
CA TYR A 128 9.11 -2.16 4.62
C TYR A 128 9.37 -1.22 5.80
N TRP A 129 8.35 -0.94 6.64
CA TRP A 129 8.51 -0.13 7.84
C TRP A 129 9.43 -0.81 8.87
N ARG A 130 9.24 -2.12 9.03
CA ARG A 130 9.98 -2.97 9.98
C ARG A 130 11.37 -3.39 9.51
N ARG A 131 11.81 -2.92 8.33
CA ARG A 131 13.13 -3.20 7.73
C ARG A 131 13.39 -4.69 7.48
N VAL A 132 12.34 -5.42 7.12
CA VAL A 132 12.40 -6.82 6.64
C VAL A 132 11.84 -6.90 5.22
N ALA A 133 11.68 -8.11 4.67
CA ALA A 133 11.11 -8.27 3.33
C ALA A 133 9.69 -7.67 3.26
N GLY A 134 9.39 -6.92 2.19
CA GLY A 134 8.17 -6.11 2.10
C GLY A 134 6.85 -6.89 2.07
N LEU A 135 6.90 -8.19 1.81
CA LEU A 135 5.74 -9.10 1.83
C LEU A 135 5.45 -9.63 3.24
N GLU A 136 6.36 -9.43 4.19
CA GLU A 136 6.23 -9.97 5.54
C GLU A 136 5.29 -9.11 6.39
N LEU A 137 4.57 -9.79 7.27
CA LEU A 137 3.84 -9.21 8.38
C LEU A 137 4.58 -9.53 9.68
N VAL A 138 5.00 -8.49 10.40
CA VAL A 138 5.64 -8.61 11.71
C VAL A 138 4.66 -8.11 12.76
N GLN A 139 4.33 -8.96 13.74
CA GLN A 139 3.46 -8.64 14.88
C GLN A 139 4.25 -8.15 16.09
#